data_AF-A0A1B9SII5-F1
#
_entry.id   AF-A0A1B9SII5-F1
#
_cell.length_a   1.000
_cell.length_b   1.000
_cell.length_c   1.000
_cell.angle_alpha   90.00
_cell.angle_beta   90.00
_cell.angle_gamma   90.00
#
_symmetry.space_group_name_H-M   'P 1'
#
loop_
_entity.id
_entity.type
_entity.pdbx_description
1 polymer ?
#
loop_
_entity_poly.entity_id
_entity_poly.type
_entity_poly.pdbx_seq_one_letter_code
_entity_poly.pdbx_strand_id
1 'polypeptide(L)'
;MDSISFAETLVTLVAASVVISMLLFYRSLHQARGWSLTDALSEDVTLTKTDQAGNPVNAAGNILAVGEAPLNITEMKASSSRFIAMIGTVAILMLYVGFGLACLHNFASGKGIPDMSNGSNFFYSGLVLFAPYIFNKFSSAFSFFKP
;
A
#
# COMPACT_ATOMS: atom_id res chain seq x y z
N MET A 1 -37.28 -11.75 18.41
CA MET A 1 -35.82 -11.88 18.21
C MET A 1 -35.66 -12.65 16.92
N ASP A 2 -35.42 -11.95 15.83
CA ASP A 2 -35.21 -12.59 14.53
C ASP A 2 -33.94 -13.43 14.62
N SER A 3 -34.04 -14.70 14.24
CA SER A 3 -32.89 -15.60 14.22
C SER A 3 -31.88 -15.09 13.19
N ILE A 4 -30.65 -14.84 13.63
CA ILE A 4 -29.55 -14.47 12.73
C ILE A 4 -29.44 -15.52 11.63
N SER A 5 -29.49 -15.10 10.37
CA SER A 5 -29.39 -15.99 9.22
C SER A 5 -27.99 -16.59 9.12
N PHE A 6 -27.86 -17.80 8.56
CA PHE A 6 -26.56 -18.39 8.24
C PHE A 6 -25.70 -17.45 7.39
N ALA A 7 -26.33 -16.73 6.45
CA ALA A 7 -25.66 -15.75 5.61
C ALA A 7 -25.05 -14.60 6.42
N GLU A 8 -25.80 -14.06 7.38
CA GLU A 8 -25.35 -12.99 8.27
C GLU A 8 -24.22 -13.47 9.18
N THR A 9 -24.33 -14.69 9.72
CA THR A 9 -23.29 -15.31 10.55
C THR A 9 -21.99 -15.50 9.78
N LEU A 10 -22.07 -16.03 8.55
CA LEU A 10 -20.91 -16.26 7.69
C LEU A 10 -20.22 -14.95 7.30
N VAL A 11 -20.98 -13.96 6.86
CA VAL A 11 -20.46 -12.64 6.48
C VAL A 11 -19.80 -11.95 7.68
N THR A 12 -20.42 -12.03 8.85
CA THR A 12 -19.87 -11.44 10.09
C THR A 12 -18.56 -12.12 10.48
N LEU A 13 -18.47 -13.45 10.38
CA LEU A 13 -17.25 -14.19 10.70
C LEU A 13 -16.12 -13.85 9.74
N VAL A 14 -16.40 -13.78 8.43
CA VAL A 14 -15.40 -13.39 7.41
C VAL A 14 -14.97 -11.94 7.59
N ALA A 15 -15.88 -11.02 7.85
CA ALA A 15 -15.53 -9.62 8.13
C ALA A 15 -14.65 -9.52 9.39
N ALA A 16 -14.99 -10.24 10.45
CA ALA A 16 -14.20 -10.28 11.68
C ALA A 16 -12.80 -10.87 11.44
N SER A 17 -12.67 -11.93 10.64
CA SER A 17 -11.36 -12.53 10.35
C SER A 17 -10.45 -11.59 9.54
N VAL A 18 -11.01 -10.81 8.61
CA VAL A 18 -10.28 -9.74 7.90
C VAL A 18 -9.76 -8.69 8.88
N VAL A 19 -10.63 -8.19 9.78
CA VAL A 19 -10.23 -7.19 10.78
C VAL A 19 -9.16 -7.73 11.74
N ILE A 20 -9.33 -8.97 12.24
CA ILE A 20 -8.35 -9.63 13.11
C ILE A 20 -7.01 -9.76 12.37
N SER A 21 -7.03 -10.17 11.10
CA SER A 21 -5.80 -10.29 10.29
C SER A 21 -5.09 -8.93 10.16
N MET A 22 -5.84 -7.86 9.88
CA MET A 22 -5.27 -6.50 9.82
C MET A 22 -4.67 -6.07 11.16
N LEU A 23 -5.31 -6.39 12.29
CA LEU A 23 -4.77 -6.10 13.62
C LEU A 23 -3.50 -6.89 13.91
N LEU A 24 -3.42 -8.16 13.50
CA LEU A 24 -2.21 -8.97 13.64
C LEU A 24 -1.07 -8.41 12.80
N PHE A 25 -1.33 -7.98 11.55
CA PHE A 25 -0.33 -7.31 10.73
C PHE A 25 0.12 -5.99 11.34
N TYR A 26 -0.80 -5.16 11.79
CA TYR A 26 -0.49 -3.90 12.47
C TYR A 26 0.40 -4.15 13.70
N ARG A 27 0.02 -5.11 14.55
CA ARG A 27 0.79 -5.48 15.73
C ARG A 27 2.19 -5.98 15.36
N SER A 28 2.31 -6.82 14.33
CA SER A 28 3.59 -7.33 13.84
C SER A 28 4.50 -6.18 13.37
N LEU A 29 3.97 -5.27 12.56
CA LEU A 29 4.70 -4.09 12.07
C LEU A 29 5.10 -3.15 13.20
N HIS A 30 4.22 -2.92 14.16
CA HIS A 30 4.50 -2.09 15.33
C HIS A 30 5.54 -2.72 16.27
N GLN A 31 5.62 -4.05 16.31
CA GLN A 31 6.64 -4.76 17.10
C GLN A 31 8.00 -4.81 16.40
N ALA A 32 8.07 -4.56 15.10
CA ALA A 32 9.32 -4.47 14.36
C ALA A 32 10.08 -3.20 14.77
N ARG A 33 11.28 -3.38 15.35
CA ARG A 33 12.15 -2.25 15.70
C ARG A 33 12.64 -1.56 14.43
N GLY A 34 12.32 -0.28 14.27
CA GLY A 34 12.78 0.55 13.15
C GLY A 34 11.78 0.70 11.99
N TRP A 35 10.61 0.07 12.06
CA TRP A 35 9.58 0.30 11.06
C TRP A 35 8.84 1.62 11.33
N SER A 36 8.76 2.47 10.30
CA SER A 36 7.98 3.70 10.33
C SER A 36 7.21 3.84 9.02
N LEU A 37 5.90 4.12 9.12
CA LEU A 37 5.08 4.40 7.95
C LEU A 37 5.57 5.65 7.21
N THR A 38 6.03 6.65 7.94
CA THR A 38 6.58 7.89 7.36
C THR A 38 7.81 7.60 6.52
N ASP A 39 8.66 6.67 6.96
CA ASP A 39 9.86 6.26 6.23
C ASP A 39 9.50 5.45 4.98
N ALA A 40 8.54 4.53 5.10
CA ALA A 40 8.01 3.76 3.96
C ALA A 40 7.36 4.63 2.87
N LEU A 41 6.78 5.77 3.27
CA LEU A 41 6.17 6.76 2.36
C LEU A 41 7.15 7.86 1.92
N SER A 42 8.36 7.89 2.47
CA SER A 42 9.40 8.83 2.07
C SER A 42 10.17 8.30 0.86
N GLU A 43 10.84 9.18 0.14
CA GLU A 43 11.73 8.86 -0.98
C GLU A 43 13.08 9.57 -0.81
N ASP A 44 14.12 8.98 -1.38
CA ASP A 44 15.46 9.56 -1.39
C ASP A 44 15.48 10.74 -2.36
N VAL A 45 15.68 11.95 -1.83
CA VAL A 45 15.80 13.17 -2.62
C VAL A 45 17.21 13.73 -2.44
N THR A 46 17.92 13.92 -3.55
CA THR A 46 19.22 14.60 -3.57
C THR A 46 19.00 16.11 -3.52
N LEU A 47 19.42 16.72 -2.42
CA LEU A 47 19.31 18.17 -2.21
C LEU A 47 20.68 18.79 -2.08
N THR A 48 20.86 19.97 -2.67
CA THR A 48 22.04 20.78 -2.41
C THR A 48 21.98 21.32 -0.99
N LYS A 49 23.02 21.04 -0.21
CA LYS A 49 23.15 21.55 1.15
C LYS A 49 23.28 23.06 1.11
N THR A 50 22.48 23.74 1.91
CA THR A 50 22.46 25.20 2.03
C THR A 50 22.74 25.63 3.49
N ASP A 51 23.29 26.83 3.67
CA ASP A 51 23.47 27.46 4.98
C ASP A 51 22.13 28.00 5.53
N GLN A 52 22.16 28.59 6.74
CA GLN A 52 20.97 29.21 7.36
C GLN A 52 20.39 30.39 6.56
N ALA A 53 21.14 30.93 5.59
CA ALA A 53 20.73 32.00 4.70
C ALA A 53 20.30 31.50 3.31
N GLY A 54 20.32 30.18 3.06
CA GLY A 54 19.93 29.56 1.80
C GLY A 54 21.02 29.49 0.73
N ASN A 55 22.28 29.82 1.04
CA ASN A 55 23.39 29.75 0.08
C ASN A 55 23.96 28.33 0.00
N PRO A 56 24.31 27.82 -1.19
CA PRO A 56 24.91 26.50 -1.34
C PRO A 56 26.26 26.44 -0.62
N VAL A 57 26.54 25.32 0.05
CA VAL A 57 27.80 25.09 0.78
C VAL A 57 28.61 23.96 0.16
N ASN A 58 29.93 24.02 0.33
CA ASN A 58 30.85 22.95 -0.06
C ASN A 58 31.01 21.89 1.06
N ALA A 59 31.80 20.85 0.80
CA ALA A 59 32.04 19.76 1.75
C ALA A 59 32.64 20.22 3.10
N ALA A 60 33.30 21.38 3.13
CA ALA A 60 33.86 21.98 4.34
C ALA A 60 32.86 22.87 5.10
N GLY A 61 31.62 23.02 4.61
CA GLY A 61 30.60 23.87 5.23
C GLY A 61 30.76 25.36 4.95
N ASN A 62 31.65 25.73 4.02
CA ASN A 62 31.84 27.11 3.58
C ASN A 62 30.91 27.43 2.40
N ILE A 63 30.56 28.70 2.23
CA ILE A 63 29.78 29.19 1.08
C ILE A 63 30.53 28.84 -0.22
N LEU A 64 29.80 28.33 -1.21
CA LEU A 64 30.35 27.89 -2.49
C LEU A 64 31.15 29.02 -3.16
N ALA A 65 32.43 28.78 -3.43
CA ALA A 65 33.23 29.68 -4.27
C ALA A 65 32.87 29.51 -5.76
N VAL A 66 33.07 30.56 -6.56
CA VAL A 66 32.80 30.52 -8.02
C VAL A 66 33.60 29.38 -8.67
N GLY A 67 32.89 28.36 -9.15
CA GLY A 67 33.48 27.20 -9.84
C GLY A 67 33.54 25.90 -9.03
N GLU A 68 33.15 25.89 -7.74
CA GLU A 68 33.06 24.66 -6.95
C GLU A 68 31.71 23.94 -7.14
N ALA A 69 31.71 22.61 -7.08
CA ALA A 69 30.50 21.81 -7.15
C ALA A 69 29.75 21.83 -5.80
N PRO A 70 28.42 22.06 -5.78
CA PRO A 70 27.63 22.05 -4.57
C PRO A 70 27.67 20.70 -3.86
N LEU A 71 27.72 20.71 -2.52
CA LEU A 71 27.57 19.49 -1.73
C LEU A 71 26.13 19.01 -1.83
N ASN A 72 25.91 17.88 -2.50
CA ASN A 72 24.61 17.22 -2.55
C ASN A 72 24.51 16.20 -1.41
N ILE A 73 23.47 16.33 -0.60
CA ILE A 73 23.09 15.38 0.45
C ILE A 73 21.82 14.65 0.03
N THR A 74 21.81 13.34 0.19
CA THR A 74 20.60 12.54 0.00
C THR A 74 19.85 12.52 1.32
N GLU A 75 18.62 13.04 1.34
CA GLU A 75 17.74 13.01 2.50
C GLU A 75 16.43 12.29 2.17
N MET A 76 15.94 11.49 3.12
CA MET A 76 14.61 10.90 3.06
C MET A 76 13.56 12.01 3.25
N LYS A 77 12.79 12.30 2.20
CA LYS A 77 11.69 13.26 2.24
C LYS A 77 10.36 12.60 1.98
N ALA A 78 9.31 13.09 2.65
CA ALA A 78 7.95 12.61 2.44
C ALA A 78 7.53 12.75 0.97
N SER A 79 7.10 11.64 0.36
CA SER A 79 6.65 11.61 -1.04
C SER A 79 5.13 11.71 -1.10
N SER A 80 4.62 12.79 -1.69
CA SER A 80 3.17 12.94 -1.93
C SER A 80 2.62 11.86 -2.86
N SER A 81 3.44 11.39 -3.82
CA SER A 81 3.07 10.34 -4.76
C SER A 81 2.88 8.99 -4.05
N ARG A 82 3.84 8.58 -3.22
CA ARG A 82 3.75 7.32 -2.44
C ARG A 82 2.56 7.35 -1.47
N PHE A 83 2.27 8.52 -0.89
CA PHE A 83 1.10 8.70 -0.05
C PHE A 83 -0.22 8.52 -0.82
N ILE A 84 -0.38 9.17 -1.97
CA ILE A 84 -1.58 9.01 -2.81
C ILE A 84 -1.74 7.55 -3.25
N ALA A 85 -0.65 6.88 -3.63
CA ALA A 85 -0.67 5.46 -4.00
C ALA A 85 -1.14 4.56 -2.84
N MET A 86 -0.73 4.86 -1.61
CA MET A 86 -1.17 4.14 -0.41
C MET A 86 -2.68 4.32 -0.19
N ILE A 87 -3.18 5.56 -0.24
CA ILE A 87 -4.61 5.85 -0.11
C ILE A 87 -5.43 5.18 -1.21
N GLY A 88 -4.96 5.24 -2.46
CA GLY A 88 -5.59 4.57 -3.60
C GLY A 88 -5.66 3.05 -3.41
N THR A 89 -4.60 2.44 -2.90
CA THR A 89 -4.57 1.01 -2.59
C THR A 89 -5.59 0.63 -1.52
N VAL A 90 -5.71 1.43 -0.45
CA VAL A 90 -6.73 1.23 0.59
C VAL A 90 -8.14 1.34 0.01
N ALA A 91 -8.41 2.36 -0.82
CA ALA A 91 -9.72 2.56 -1.43
C ALA A 91 -10.12 1.37 -2.32
N ILE A 92 -9.21 0.89 -3.17
CA ILE A 92 -9.44 -0.28 -4.02
C ILE A 92 -9.66 -1.54 -3.17
N LEU A 93 -8.85 -1.75 -2.12
CA LEU A 93 -9.00 -2.91 -1.24
C LEU A 93 -10.37 -2.92 -0.54
N MET A 94 -10.83 -1.79 -0.03
CA MET A 94 -12.16 -1.67 0.59
C MET A 94 -13.28 -1.97 -0.40
N LEU A 95 -13.14 -1.55 -1.65
CA LEU A 95 -14.09 -1.85 -2.71
C LEU A 95 -14.18 -3.37 -2.97
N TYR A 96 -13.04 -4.05 -3.12
CA TYR A 96 -13.00 -5.50 -3.32
C TYR A 96 -13.58 -6.27 -2.13
N VAL A 97 -13.24 -5.87 -0.90
CA VAL A 97 -13.80 -6.49 0.31
C VAL A 97 -15.32 -6.29 0.38
N GLY A 98 -15.81 -5.08 0.10
CA GLY A 98 -17.24 -4.77 0.10
C GLY A 98 -18.02 -5.61 -0.92
N PHE A 99 -17.54 -5.69 -2.17
CA PHE A 99 -18.15 -6.55 -3.19
C PHE A 99 -18.07 -8.04 -2.83
N GLY A 100 -16.94 -8.51 -2.31
CA GLY A 100 -16.77 -9.90 -1.88
C GLY A 100 -17.77 -10.30 -0.79
N LEU A 101 -17.95 -9.46 0.22
CA LEU A 101 -18.93 -9.70 1.30
C LEU A 101 -20.37 -9.65 0.77
N ALA A 102 -20.70 -8.74 -0.15
CA ALA A 102 -22.02 -8.67 -0.77
C ALA A 102 -22.35 -9.93 -1.60
N CYS A 103 -21.39 -10.41 -2.40
CA CYS A 103 -21.54 -11.65 -3.16
C CYS A 103 -21.69 -12.86 -2.23
N LEU A 104 -20.88 -12.92 -1.17
CA LEU A 104 -20.94 -13.98 -0.17
C LEU A 104 -22.30 -14.01 0.54
N HIS A 105 -22.81 -12.83 0.93
CA HIS A 105 -24.13 -12.70 1.53
C HIS A 105 -25.24 -13.20 0.59
N ASN A 106 -25.20 -12.80 -0.68
CA ASN A 106 -26.22 -13.16 -1.66
C ASN A 106 -26.21 -14.67 -1.95
N PHE A 107 -25.01 -15.24 -2.09
CA PHE A 107 -24.80 -16.67 -2.27
C PHE A 107 -25.29 -17.48 -1.07
N ALA A 108 -24.90 -17.09 0.15
CA ALA A 108 -25.31 -17.76 1.38
C ALA A 108 -26.81 -17.59 1.69
N SER A 109 -27.46 -16.58 1.11
CA SER A 109 -28.92 -16.37 1.17
C SER A 109 -29.71 -17.19 0.13
N GLY A 110 -29.04 -18.02 -0.68
CA GLY A 110 -29.68 -18.85 -1.70
C GLY A 110 -30.13 -18.09 -2.96
N LYS A 111 -29.77 -16.81 -3.10
CA LYS A 111 -30.16 -15.95 -4.23
C LYS A 111 -29.23 -16.06 -5.45
N GLY A 112 -28.27 -16.98 -5.40
CA GLY A 112 -27.21 -17.11 -6.40
C GLY A 112 -26.20 -15.97 -6.36
N ILE A 113 -25.11 -16.10 -7.12
CA ILE A 113 -24.18 -14.99 -7.33
C ILE A 113 -24.83 -14.03 -8.34
N PRO A 114 -24.91 -12.73 -8.06
CA PRO A 114 -25.49 -11.77 -9.00
C PRO A 114 -24.70 -11.78 -10.31
N ASP A 115 -25.37 -11.52 -11.45
CA ASP A 115 -24.67 -11.42 -12.73
C ASP A 115 -23.62 -10.29 -12.67
N MET A 116 -22.35 -10.69 -12.69
CA MET A 116 -21.20 -9.79 -12.64
C MET A 116 -20.63 -9.51 -14.02
N SER A 117 -21.33 -9.82 -15.12
CA SER A 117 -20.86 -9.56 -16.49
C SER A 117 -20.37 -8.12 -16.69
N ASN A 118 -21.05 -7.12 -16.12
CA ASN A 118 -20.64 -5.71 -16.16
C ASN A 118 -19.58 -5.35 -15.11
N GLY A 119 -19.60 -6.01 -13.94
CA GLY A 119 -18.64 -5.77 -12.85
C GLY A 119 -17.29 -6.45 -13.06
N SER A 120 -17.25 -7.54 -13.82
CA SER A 120 -16.03 -8.31 -14.09
C SER A 120 -15.02 -7.48 -14.86
N ASN A 121 -15.46 -6.67 -15.83
CA ASN A 121 -14.59 -5.71 -16.54
C ASN A 121 -13.94 -4.69 -15.59
N PHE A 122 -14.65 -4.27 -14.54
CA PHE A 122 -14.10 -3.41 -13.51
C PHE A 122 -13.04 -4.16 -12.67
N PHE A 123 -13.29 -5.42 -12.30
CA PHE A 123 -12.32 -6.22 -11.55
C PHE A 123 -11.09 -6.64 -12.37
N TYR A 124 -11.28 -6.95 -13.65
CA TYR A 124 -10.19 -7.28 -14.57
C TYR A 124 -9.33 -6.06 -14.89
N SER A 125 -9.93 -4.90 -15.09
CA SER A 125 -9.18 -3.65 -15.27
C SER A 125 -8.44 -3.24 -13.98
N GLY A 126 -9.04 -3.47 -12.81
CA GLY A 126 -8.37 -3.30 -11.52
C GLY A 126 -7.15 -4.21 -11.34
N LEU A 127 -7.23 -5.48 -11.75
CA LEU A 127 -6.10 -6.42 -11.70
C LEU A 127 -4.90 -5.96 -12.56
N VAL A 128 -5.15 -5.30 -13.68
CA VAL A 128 -4.07 -4.75 -14.54
C VAL A 128 -3.24 -3.71 -13.80
N LEU A 129 -3.84 -2.91 -12.92
CA LEU A 129 -3.11 -1.92 -12.10
C LEU A 129 -2.12 -2.58 -11.13
N PHE A 130 -2.38 -3.81 -10.70
CA PHE A 130 -1.50 -4.57 -9.82
C PHE A 130 -0.62 -5.58 -10.56
N ALA A 131 -0.84 -5.81 -11.87
CA ALA A 131 -0.11 -6.81 -12.65
C ALA A 131 1.42 -6.64 -12.57
N PRO A 132 2.01 -5.44 -12.73
CA PRO A 132 3.47 -5.27 -12.62
C PRO A 132 4.01 -5.72 -11.25
N TYR A 133 3.28 -5.44 -10.18
CA TYR A 133 3.66 -5.83 -8.83
C TYR A 133 3.57 -7.35 -8.62
N ILE A 134 2.50 -7.96 -9.14
CA ILE A 134 2.30 -9.41 -9.10
C ILE A 134 3.45 -10.12 -9.83
N PHE A 135 3.79 -9.68 -11.06
CA PHE A 135 4.92 -10.23 -11.81
C PHE A 135 6.26 -10.07 -11.07
N ASN A 136 6.51 -8.90 -10.48
CA ASN A 136 7.72 -8.66 -9.70
C ASN A 136 7.80 -9.60 -8.47
N LYS A 137 6.70 -9.81 -7.75
CA LYS A 137 6.65 -10.72 -6.58
C LYS A 137 6.81 -12.18 -6.98
N PHE A 138 6.17 -12.62 -8.07
CA PHE A 138 6.37 -13.98 -8.58
C PHE A 138 7.82 -14.19 -9.03
N SER A 139 8.42 -13.23 -9.74
CA SER A 139 9.84 -13.29 -10.11
C SER A 139 10.75 -13.43 -8.89
N SER A 140 10.53 -12.66 -7.83
CA SER A 140 11.28 -12.80 -6.58
C SER A 140 11.07 -14.15 -5.88
N ALA A 141 9.84 -14.68 -5.86
CA ALA A 141 9.56 -15.99 -5.26
C ALA A 141 10.22 -17.14 -6.04
N PHE A 142 10.28 -17.06 -7.36
CA PHE A 142 10.98 -18.05 -8.19
C PHE A 142 12.51 -17.86 -8.19
N SER A 143 13.01 -16.66 -7.88
CA SER A 143 14.46 -16.45 -7.66
C SER A 143 15.00 -17.20 -6.44
N PHE A 144 14.14 -17.51 -5.45
CA PHE A 144 14.47 -18.38 -4.31
C PHE A 144 14.65 -19.85 -4.72
N PHE A 145 14.04 -20.27 -5.83
CA PHE A 145 14.13 -21.64 -6.36
C PHE A 145 15.16 -21.78 -7.51
N LYS A 146 15.88 -20.71 -7.84
CA LYS A 146 16.97 -20.77 -8.81
C LYS A 146 18.21 -21.33 -8.10
N PRO A 147 18.88 -22.37 -8.63
CA PRO A 147 20.08 -22.94 -8.02
C PRO A 147 21.23 -21.93 -7.90
#